data_AF-A0ABD4RX65-F1
#
_entry.id   AF-A0ABD4RX65-F1
#
_cell.length_a   1.000
_cell.length_b   1.000
_cell.length_c   1.000
_cell.angle_alpha   90.00
_cell.angle_beta   90.00
_cell.angle_gamma   90.00
#
_symmetry.space_group_name_H-M   'P 1'
#
loop_
_entity.id
_entity.type
_entity.pdbx_description
1 polymer ?
#
loop_
_entity_poly.entity_id
_entity_poly.type
_entity_poly.pdbx_seq_one_letter_code
_entity_poly.pdbx_strand_id
1 'polypeptide(L)'
;VEIASRVCKKITETYHAKGDKDFKNRGVKEKKTLAFLRRTKAKSILVECCFVDTDDTKNYNAKDMAINIFEGIFNKSVSGSSQDKKNKYTIVYEGEVDKAIANVMAINYKSDEVYVCELKNYVAGHCENLYVIGSASEKIKTSERFTKLQGDDRWATLHKVLNFIGK
;
A
#
# COMPACT_ATOMS: atom_id res chain seq x y z
N VAL A 1 -15.40 16.87 -14.15
CA VAL A 1 -16.25 15.85 -14.79
C VAL A 1 -15.41 14.77 -15.45
N GLU A 2 -14.51 15.11 -16.38
CA GLU A 2 -13.66 14.15 -17.12
C GLU A 2 -12.97 13.09 -16.25
N ILE A 3 -12.26 13.50 -15.19
CA ILE A 3 -11.60 12.57 -14.25
C ILE A 3 -12.61 11.57 -13.64
N ALA A 4 -13.75 12.06 -13.16
CA ALA A 4 -14.78 11.22 -12.57
C ALA A 4 -15.38 10.26 -13.61
N SER A 5 -15.57 10.71 -14.86
CA SER A 5 -16.06 9.86 -15.94
C SER A 5 -15.09 8.71 -16.24
N ARG A 6 -13.78 8.97 -16.21
CA ARG A 6 -12.77 7.90 -16.34
C ARG A 6 -12.83 6.90 -15.19
N VAL A 7 -12.97 7.37 -13.96
CA VAL A 7 -13.13 6.49 -12.79
C VAL A 7 -14.34 5.57 -12.96
N CYS A 8 -15.51 6.12 -13.31
CA CYS A 8 -16.72 5.33 -13.55
C CYS A 8 -16.53 4.27 -14.66
N LYS A 9 -15.87 4.66 -15.76
CA LYS A 9 -15.56 3.78 -16.88
C LYS A 9 -14.65 2.62 -16.44
N LYS A 10 -13.53 2.93 -15.77
CA LYS A 10 -12.55 1.94 -15.29
C LYS A 10 -13.16 0.91 -14.34
N ILE A 11 -13.98 1.37 -13.39
CA ILE A 11 -14.67 0.46 -12.47
C ILE A 11 -15.56 -0.50 -13.26
N THR A 12 -16.41 0.03 -14.13
CA THR A 12 -17.36 -0.81 -14.88
C THR A 12 -16.65 -1.83 -15.78
N GLU A 13 -15.61 -1.40 -16.51
CA GLU A 13 -14.82 -2.29 -17.37
C GLU A 13 -14.19 -3.46 -16.59
N THR A 14 -13.62 -3.19 -15.41
CA THR A 14 -13.01 -4.23 -14.57
C THR A 14 -14.03 -5.24 -14.05
N TYR A 15 -15.19 -4.80 -13.58
CA TYR A 15 -16.22 -5.71 -13.07
C TYR A 15 -16.87 -6.52 -14.19
N HIS A 16 -17.09 -5.92 -15.37
CA HIS A 16 -17.55 -6.64 -16.56
C HIS A 16 -16.55 -7.71 -16.99
N ALA A 17 -15.25 -7.40 -16.99
CA ALA A 17 -14.19 -8.35 -17.31
C ALA A 17 -14.12 -9.53 -16.33
N LYS A 18 -14.56 -9.32 -15.08
CA LYS A 18 -14.66 -10.36 -14.04
C LYS A 18 -15.98 -11.15 -14.08
N GLY A 19 -16.84 -10.89 -15.07
CA GLY A 19 -18.10 -11.61 -15.29
C GLY A 19 -19.34 -10.94 -14.70
N ASP A 20 -19.20 -9.82 -13.99
CA ASP A 20 -20.32 -9.07 -13.42
C ASP A 20 -20.89 -8.09 -14.45
N LYS A 21 -21.65 -8.61 -15.43
CA LYS A 21 -22.24 -7.82 -16.51
C LYS A 21 -23.34 -6.86 -16.04
N ASP A 22 -23.90 -7.11 -14.86
CA ASP A 22 -24.98 -6.32 -14.28
C ASP A 22 -24.46 -5.10 -13.51
N PHE A 23 -23.15 -5.01 -13.24
CA PHE A 23 -22.54 -3.83 -12.65
C PHE A 23 -22.70 -2.62 -13.59
N LYS A 24 -23.53 -1.64 -13.21
CA LYS A 24 -23.88 -0.51 -14.09
C LYS A 24 -23.01 0.72 -13.83
N ASN A 25 -22.48 1.29 -14.91
CA ASN A 25 -22.00 2.67 -14.91
C ASN A 25 -23.19 3.64 -14.77
N ARG A 26 -23.40 4.16 -13.55
CA ARG A 26 -24.48 5.11 -13.24
C ARG A 26 -24.11 6.59 -13.51
N GLY A 27 -22.92 6.82 -14.07
CA GLY A 27 -22.44 8.12 -14.50
C GLY A 27 -21.99 9.05 -13.37
N VAL A 28 -21.46 10.21 -13.77
CA VAL A 28 -21.05 11.28 -12.85
C VAL A 28 -22.27 12.13 -12.49
N LYS A 29 -22.49 12.33 -11.19
CA LYS A 29 -23.57 13.18 -10.67
C LYS A 29 -22.98 14.43 -10.04
N GLU A 30 -23.27 15.59 -10.61
CA GLU A 30 -22.87 16.88 -10.03
C GLU A 30 -23.87 17.31 -8.95
N LYS A 31 -23.39 17.54 -7.73
CA LYS A 31 -24.21 17.97 -6.59
C LYS A 31 -23.49 19.07 -5.80
N LYS A 32 -24.17 20.20 -5.62
CA LYS A 32 -23.70 21.34 -4.80
C LYS A 32 -24.15 21.26 -3.33
N THR A 33 -25.03 20.30 -3.01
CA THR A 33 -25.68 20.19 -1.70
C THR A 33 -24.98 19.23 -0.74
N LEU A 34 -24.15 18.31 -1.23
CA LEU A 34 -23.44 17.34 -0.39
C LEU A 34 -22.40 18.04 0.48
N ALA A 35 -22.50 17.86 1.79
CA ALA A 35 -21.68 18.56 2.77
C ALA A 35 -20.17 18.35 2.53
N PHE A 36 -19.75 17.13 2.21
CA PHE A 36 -18.36 16.79 1.88
C PHE A 36 -17.85 17.60 0.69
N LEU A 37 -18.56 17.58 -0.44
CA LEU A 37 -18.16 18.30 -1.65
C LEU A 37 -18.21 19.83 -1.44
N ARG A 38 -19.18 20.33 -0.66
CA ARG A 38 -19.36 21.77 -0.41
C ARG A 38 -18.33 22.35 0.56
N ARG A 39 -17.91 21.59 1.58
CA ARG A 39 -17.04 22.08 2.66
C ARG A 39 -15.56 21.79 2.44
N THR A 40 -15.22 20.90 1.50
CA THR A 40 -13.82 20.61 1.16
C THR A 40 -13.24 21.74 0.33
N LYS A 41 -12.13 22.35 0.80
CA LYS A 41 -11.46 23.46 0.09
C LYS A 41 -10.75 23.01 -1.19
N ALA A 42 -10.17 21.80 -1.17
CA ALA A 42 -9.49 21.22 -2.34
C ALA A 42 -10.51 20.66 -3.35
N LYS A 43 -10.05 20.44 -4.61
CA LYS A 43 -10.84 19.71 -5.60
C LYS A 43 -11.21 18.33 -5.04
N SER A 44 -12.49 17.99 -5.06
CA SER A 44 -13.01 16.78 -4.44
C SER A 44 -13.98 16.04 -5.35
N ILE A 45 -14.02 14.71 -5.18
CA ILE A 45 -14.99 13.80 -5.77
C ILE A 45 -15.44 12.84 -4.67
N LEU A 46 -16.70 12.39 -4.73
CA LEU A 46 -17.22 11.35 -3.86
C LEU A 46 -17.54 10.14 -4.74
N VAL A 47 -16.92 8.99 -4.46
CA VAL A 47 -17.08 7.77 -5.23
C VAL A 47 -17.97 6.80 -4.44
N GLU A 48 -19.21 6.64 -4.88
CA GLU A 48 -20.10 5.58 -4.41
C GLU A 48 -19.73 4.30 -5.17
N CYS A 49 -19.00 3.41 -4.49
CA CYS A 49 -18.37 2.27 -5.13
C CYS A 49 -19.39 1.23 -5.63
N CYS A 50 -20.36 0.88 -4.80
CA CYS A 50 -21.44 -0.06 -5.11
C CYS A 50 -22.61 0.13 -4.13
N PHE A 51 -23.74 -0.50 -4.43
CA PHE A 51 -24.85 -0.61 -3.49
C PHE A 51 -24.63 -1.82 -2.57
N VAL A 52 -24.71 -1.61 -1.25
CA VAL A 52 -24.46 -2.67 -0.26
C VAL A 52 -25.64 -3.62 -0.09
N ASP A 53 -26.82 -3.20 -0.53
CA ASP A 53 -28.09 -3.92 -0.51
C ASP A 53 -28.40 -4.62 -1.83
N THR A 54 -27.43 -4.71 -2.74
CA THR A 54 -27.55 -5.44 -4.02
C THR A 54 -26.44 -6.48 -4.19
N ASP A 55 -26.53 -7.23 -5.28
CA ASP A 55 -25.55 -8.23 -5.67
C ASP A 55 -24.18 -7.64 -6.05
N ASP A 56 -24.06 -6.31 -6.18
CA ASP A 56 -22.79 -5.61 -6.44
C ASP A 56 -21.72 -5.98 -5.39
N THR A 57 -22.13 -6.35 -4.16
CA THR A 57 -21.23 -6.76 -3.07
C THR A 57 -20.58 -8.13 -3.28
N LYS A 58 -21.23 -9.05 -4.02
CA LYS A 58 -20.73 -10.44 -4.20
C LYS A 58 -19.38 -10.47 -4.90
N ASN A 59 -19.18 -9.58 -5.88
CA ASN A 59 -17.96 -9.50 -6.67
C ASN A 59 -17.03 -8.34 -6.23
N TYR A 60 -17.43 -7.59 -5.20
CA TYR A 60 -16.69 -6.42 -4.74
C TYR A 60 -15.29 -6.80 -4.28
N ASN A 61 -14.29 -6.12 -4.84
CA ASN A 61 -12.89 -6.27 -4.44
C ASN A 61 -12.27 -4.88 -4.21
N ALA A 62 -11.77 -4.65 -3.00
CA ALA A 62 -11.21 -3.36 -2.60
C ALA A 62 -9.92 -3.00 -3.37
N LYS A 63 -9.09 -4.00 -3.73
CA LYS A 63 -7.85 -3.80 -4.49
C LYS A 63 -8.16 -3.36 -5.92
N ASP A 64 -9.09 -4.04 -6.57
CA ASP A 64 -9.55 -3.66 -7.91
C ASP A 64 -10.16 -2.25 -7.90
N MET A 65 -10.98 -1.93 -6.89
CA MET A 65 -11.58 -0.61 -6.75
C MET A 65 -10.50 0.49 -6.60
N ALA A 66 -9.49 0.26 -5.75
CA ALA A 66 -8.38 1.18 -5.57
C ALA A 66 -7.57 1.39 -6.87
N ILE A 67 -7.27 0.31 -7.58
CA ILE A 67 -6.58 0.35 -8.88
C ILE A 67 -7.42 1.16 -9.88
N ASN A 68 -8.71 0.86 -10.03
CA ASN A 68 -9.59 1.55 -10.97
C ASN A 68 -9.70 3.05 -10.67
N ILE A 69 -9.77 3.44 -9.40
CA ILE A 69 -9.79 4.84 -8.97
C ILE A 69 -8.45 5.52 -9.30
N PHE A 70 -7.32 4.87 -9.00
CA PHE A 70 -5.99 5.36 -9.34
C PHE A 70 -5.87 5.58 -10.85
N GLU A 71 -6.16 4.56 -11.65
CA GLU A 71 -6.06 4.63 -13.11
C GLU A 71 -7.00 5.69 -13.69
N GLY A 72 -8.20 5.85 -13.13
CA GLY A 72 -9.13 6.90 -13.56
C GLY A 72 -8.66 8.31 -13.25
N ILE A 73 -8.09 8.53 -12.06
CA ILE A 73 -7.54 9.82 -11.62
C ILE A 73 -6.30 10.20 -12.43
N PHE A 74 -5.31 9.30 -12.47
CA PHE A 74 -4.00 9.56 -13.07
C PHE A 74 -3.94 9.28 -14.57
N ASN A 75 -4.97 8.65 -15.14
CA ASN A 75 -5.00 8.21 -16.54
C ASN A 75 -3.76 7.40 -16.94
N LYS A 76 -3.27 6.58 -16.00
CA LYS A 76 -2.06 5.77 -16.14
C LYS A 76 -2.33 4.41 -15.53
N SER A 77 -1.99 3.34 -16.25
CA SER A 77 -2.06 2.00 -15.69
C SER A 77 -1.10 1.84 -14.51
N VAL A 78 -1.49 1.03 -13.53
CA VAL A 78 -0.55 0.63 -12.48
C VAL A 78 0.52 -0.22 -13.14
N SER A 79 1.74 0.31 -13.27
CA SER A 79 2.89 -0.43 -13.80
C SER A 79 3.33 -1.45 -12.76
N GLY A 80 2.75 -2.64 -12.87
CA GLY A 80 2.98 -3.77 -11.99
C GLY A 80 1.88 -4.77 -12.23
N SER A 81 2.19 -5.80 -13.03
CA SER A 81 1.32 -6.96 -13.14
C SER A 81 0.98 -7.45 -11.73
N SER A 82 -0.28 -7.83 -11.56
CA SER A 82 -0.83 -8.53 -10.40
C SER A 82 -0.12 -9.86 -10.15
N GLN A 83 1.15 -9.82 -9.78
CA GLN A 83 1.68 -10.75 -8.81
C GLN A 83 1.76 -9.95 -7.52
N ASP A 84 1.19 -10.51 -6.45
CA ASP A 84 1.58 -10.16 -5.09
C ASP A 84 3.07 -10.52 -4.95
N LYS A 85 3.95 -9.75 -5.61
CA LYS A 85 5.38 -9.93 -5.54
C LYS A 85 5.77 -9.40 -4.18
N LYS A 86 5.67 -10.28 -3.19
CA LYS A 86 6.19 -10.03 -1.85
C LYS A 86 7.64 -9.61 -2.01
N ASN A 87 8.03 -8.56 -1.32
CA ASN A 87 9.44 -8.22 -1.22
C ASN A 87 10.12 -9.39 -0.51
N LYS A 88 11.15 -9.94 -1.13
CA LYS A 88 11.89 -11.05 -0.54
C LYS A 88 12.44 -10.67 0.83
N TYR A 89 12.87 -9.41 0.96
CA TYR A 89 13.32 -8.82 2.22
C TYR A 89 12.63 -7.47 2.46
N THR A 90 12.13 -7.26 3.67
CA THR A 90 11.67 -5.95 4.14
C THR A 90 12.40 -5.58 5.42
N ILE A 91 12.99 -4.39 5.44
CA ILE A 91 13.76 -3.85 6.56
C ILE A 91 13.01 -2.63 7.10
N VAL A 92 12.51 -2.74 8.32
CA VAL A 92 11.73 -1.69 8.99
C VAL A 92 12.59 -1.01 10.03
N TYR A 93 12.56 0.32 10.07
CA TYR A 93 13.29 1.15 11.04
C TYR A 93 12.42 2.29 11.58
N GLU A 94 12.89 2.98 12.61
CA GLU A 94 12.26 4.21 13.10
C GLU A 94 13.34 5.25 13.47
N GLY A 95 13.19 6.47 12.96
CA GLY A 95 14.17 7.55 13.18
C GLY A 95 15.43 7.44 12.32
N GLU A 96 16.19 8.54 12.24
CA GLU A 96 17.30 8.68 11.29
C GLU A 96 18.54 7.84 11.65
N VAL A 97 18.74 7.50 12.93
CA VAL A 97 19.86 6.64 13.35
C VAL A 97 19.63 5.21 12.89
N ASP A 98 18.45 4.64 13.18
CA ASP A 98 18.12 3.27 12.77
C ASP A 98 17.97 3.16 11.24
N LYS A 99 17.61 4.25 10.56
CA LYS A 99 17.63 4.34 9.08
C LYS A 99 19.02 4.12 8.50
N ALA A 100 20.06 4.75 9.08
CA ALA A 100 21.43 4.55 8.62
C ALA A 100 21.83 3.08 8.77
N ILE A 101 21.48 2.46 9.90
CA ILE A 101 21.76 1.04 10.18
C ILE A 101 20.97 0.12 9.24
N ALA A 102 19.70 0.42 8.98
CA ALA A 102 18.87 -0.32 8.03
C ALA A 102 19.43 -0.27 6.61
N ASN A 103 19.98 0.88 6.19
CA ASN A 103 20.66 1.00 4.91
C ASN A 103 21.97 0.19 4.86
N VAL A 104 22.72 0.10 5.97
CA VAL A 104 23.88 -0.81 6.05
C VAL A 104 23.45 -2.26 5.84
N MET A 105 22.35 -2.69 6.48
CA MET A 105 21.80 -4.03 6.26
C MET A 105 21.38 -4.26 4.80
N ALA A 106 20.76 -3.25 4.17
CA ALA A 106 20.24 -3.34 2.82
C ALA A 106 21.33 -3.59 1.76
N ILE A 107 22.58 -3.16 2.01
CA ILE A 107 23.73 -3.38 1.10
C ILE A 107 24.00 -4.87 0.87
N ASN A 108 23.58 -5.75 1.79
CA ASN A 108 23.75 -7.20 1.64
C ASN A 108 22.76 -7.85 0.67
N TYR A 109 21.78 -7.10 0.15
CA TYR A 109 20.72 -7.60 -0.73
C TYR A 109 20.70 -6.86 -2.07
N LYS A 110 20.14 -7.50 -3.10
CA LYS A 110 19.90 -6.85 -4.39
C LYS A 110 18.81 -5.78 -4.23
N SER A 111 18.99 -4.64 -4.89
CA SER A 111 18.09 -3.48 -4.78
C SER A 111 16.66 -3.75 -5.24
N ASP A 112 16.44 -4.75 -6.09
CA ASP A 112 15.12 -5.17 -6.57
C ASP A 112 14.45 -6.25 -5.69
N GLU A 113 15.17 -6.78 -4.69
CA GLU A 113 14.68 -7.79 -3.73
C GLU A 113 14.40 -7.22 -2.34
N VAL A 114 14.92 -6.02 -2.02
CA VAL A 114 14.86 -5.40 -0.68
C VAL A 114 14.01 -4.14 -0.67
N TYR A 115 13.10 -4.05 0.31
CA TYR A 115 12.32 -2.86 0.60
C TYR A 115 12.67 -2.31 1.98
N VAL A 116 13.17 -1.07 2.03
CA VAL A 116 13.55 -0.40 3.28
C VAL A 116 12.53 0.69 3.58
N CYS A 117 11.88 0.64 4.74
CA CYS A 117 10.83 1.60 5.08
C CYS A 117 10.82 2.00 6.55
N GLU A 118 10.35 3.22 6.80
CA GLU A 118 10.07 3.70 8.15
C GLU A 118 8.82 3.00 8.70
N LEU A 119 8.77 2.75 10.01
CA LEU A 119 7.72 1.99 10.70
C LEU A 119 6.30 2.46 10.34
N LYS A 120 6.09 3.77 10.20
CA LYS A 120 4.78 4.35 9.84
C LYS A 120 4.27 3.96 8.44
N ASN A 121 5.17 3.51 7.56
CA ASN A 121 4.89 3.13 6.18
C ASN A 121 4.90 1.60 5.98
N TYR A 122 5.17 0.83 7.03
CA TYR A 122 5.17 -0.62 6.95
C TYR A 122 3.74 -1.16 6.79
N VAL A 123 3.57 -2.09 5.85
CA VAL A 123 2.31 -2.77 5.56
C VAL A 123 2.54 -4.27 5.66
N ALA A 124 1.78 -4.94 6.52
CA ALA A 124 1.91 -6.38 6.75
C ALA A 124 1.44 -7.21 5.55
N GLY A 125 2.03 -8.40 5.37
CA GLY A 125 1.63 -9.38 4.34
C GLY A 125 2.33 -9.23 2.98
N HIS A 126 3.23 -8.25 2.85
CA HIS A 126 3.92 -7.91 1.61
C HIS A 126 5.40 -8.32 1.57
N CYS A 127 5.86 -9.17 2.49
CA CYS A 127 7.24 -9.65 2.50
C CYS A 127 7.36 -11.15 2.80
N GLU A 128 8.47 -11.75 2.36
CA GLU A 128 8.85 -13.12 2.73
C GLU A 128 9.68 -13.13 4.03
N ASN A 129 10.63 -12.20 4.15
CA ASN A 129 11.49 -12.04 5.32
C ASN A 129 11.36 -10.61 5.86
N LEU A 130 11.03 -10.50 7.15
CA LEU A 130 10.90 -9.23 7.85
C LEU A 130 12.03 -9.05 8.86
N TYR A 131 12.76 -7.95 8.72
CA TYR A 131 13.82 -7.51 9.62
C TYR A 131 13.40 -6.18 10.26
N VAL A 132 13.51 -6.09 11.58
CA VAL A 132 13.12 -4.87 12.29
C VAL A 132 14.31 -4.37 13.10
N ILE A 133 14.75 -3.15 12.77
CA ILE A 133 15.96 -2.53 13.29
C ILE A 133 15.62 -1.65 14.49
N GLY A 134 16.40 -1.83 15.55
CA GLY A 134 16.39 -0.95 16.70
C GLY A 134 15.02 -0.81 17.37
N SER A 135 14.66 0.42 17.67
CA SER A 135 13.48 0.77 18.46
C SER A 135 12.15 0.42 17.78
N ALA A 136 12.14 0.29 16.45
CA ALA A 136 10.96 -0.12 15.70
C ALA A 136 10.42 -1.50 16.14
N SER A 137 11.31 -2.37 16.64
CA SER A 137 10.94 -3.74 17.03
C SER A 137 10.04 -3.82 18.26
N GLU A 138 9.99 -2.77 19.08
CA GLU A 138 9.10 -2.68 20.25
C GLU A 138 7.71 -2.12 19.88
N LYS A 139 7.62 -1.42 18.75
CA LYS A 139 6.42 -0.67 18.34
C LYS A 139 5.69 -1.28 17.16
N ILE A 140 6.34 -2.18 16.41
CA ILE A 140 5.73 -2.82 15.24
C ILE A 140 4.51 -3.65 15.63
N LYS A 141 3.40 -3.41 14.95
CA LYS A 141 2.12 -4.11 15.15
C LYS A 141 1.88 -5.03 13.95
N THR A 142 2.36 -6.27 14.05
CA THR A 142 2.19 -7.29 13.01
C THR A 142 2.07 -8.67 13.63
N SER A 143 1.33 -9.55 12.96
CA SER A 143 1.30 -10.99 13.27
C SER A 143 2.40 -11.76 12.52
N GLU A 144 3.14 -11.11 11.62
CA GLU A 144 4.24 -11.73 10.87
C GLU A 144 5.43 -12.02 11.78
N ARG A 145 6.07 -13.17 11.58
CA ARG A 145 7.34 -13.46 12.25
C ARG A 145 8.42 -12.53 11.68
N PHE A 146 9.17 -11.88 12.56
CA PHE A 146 10.29 -11.03 12.16
C PHE A 146 11.56 -11.34 12.93
N THR A 147 12.69 -10.97 12.34
CA THR A 147 14.00 -11.00 13.00
C THR A 147 14.23 -9.64 13.65
N LYS A 148 14.32 -9.64 14.97
CA LYS A 148 14.61 -8.45 15.78
C LYS A 148 16.12 -8.20 15.81
N LEU A 149 16.56 -7.06 15.29
CA LEU A 149 17.94 -6.61 15.30
C LEU A 149 18.02 -5.30 16.10
N GLN A 150 17.98 -5.43 17.43
CA GLN A 150 18.05 -4.32 18.39
C GLN A 150 19.11 -4.61 19.45
N GLY A 151 20.04 -3.68 19.67
CA GLY A 151 20.95 -3.66 20.81
C GLY A 151 20.55 -2.61 21.85
N ASP A 152 21.31 -2.51 22.93
CA ASP A 152 21.04 -1.57 24.02
C ASP A 152 21.26 -0.10 23.60
N ASP A 153 22.10 0.11 22.58
CA ASP A 153 22.33 1.40 21.94
C ASP A 153 22.48 1.28 20.41
N ARG A 154 22.78 2.40 19.75
CA ARG A 154 22.96 2.47 18.29
C ARG A 154 24.14 1.63 17.78
N TRP A 155 25.21 1.54 18.56
CA TRP A 155 26.42 0.80 18.20
C TRP A 155 26.22 -0.69 18.37
N ALA A 156 25.61 -1.11 19.48
CA ALA A 156 25.19 -2.48 19.72
C ALA A 156 24.20 -2.96 18.65
N THR A 157 23.27 -2.09 18.23
CA THR A 157 22.35 -2.37 17.12
C THR A 157 23.09 -2.55 15.79
N LEU A 158 24.03 -1.66 15.47
CA LEU A 158 24.88 -1.77 14.28
C LEU A 158 25.71 -3.07 14.30
N HIS A 159 26.36 -3.40 15.43
CA HIS A 159 27.13 -4.64 15.57
C HIS A 159 26.26 -5.88 15.40
N LYS A 160 25.04 -5.89 15.96
CA LYS A 160 24.09 -7.00 15.72
C LYS A 160 23.74 -7.14 14.24
N VAL A 161 23.54 -6.04 13.52
CA VAL A 161 23.29 -6.06 12.08
C VAL A 161 24.49 -6.59 11.32
N LEU A 162 25.70 -6.10 11.60
CA LEU A 162 26.94 -6.57 10.96
C LEU A 162 27.16 -8.07 11.17
N ASN A 163 27.02 -8.54 12.40
CA ASN A 163 27.09 -9.96 12.73
C ASN A 163 26.05 -10.79 11.96
N PHE A 164 24.82 -10.27 11.83
CA PHE A 164 23.75 -10.95 11.09
C PHE A 164 24.05 -11.10 9.60
N ILE A 165 24.67 -10.08 8.98
CA ILE A 165 25.07 -10.12 7.56
C ILE A 165 26.46 -10.72 7.32
N GLY A 166 27.13 -11.22 8.36
CA GLY A 166 28.45 -11.84 8.27
C GLY A 166 29.58 -10.84 7.95
N LYS A 167 29.52 -9.63 8.52
CA LYS A 167 30.50 -8.56 8.37
C LYS A 167 31.13 -8.16 9.71
#